data_AF-A0A938VKS2-F1
#
_entry.id   AF-A0A938VKS2-F1
#
_cell.length_a   1.000
_cell.length_b   1.000
_cell.length_c   1.000
_cell.angle_alpha   90.00
_cell.angle_beta   90.00
_cell.angle_gamma   90.00
#
_symmetry.space_group_name_H-M   'P 1'
#
loop_
_entity.id
_entity.type
_entity.pdbx_description
1 polymer ?
#
loop_
_entity_poly.entity_id
_entity_poly.type
_entity_poly.pdbx_seq_one_letter_code
_entity_poly.pdbx_strand_id
1 'polypeptide(L)'
;IGDGGFLAVYHRCTHLGCTVPWDATTQKFVCPCHNSQFDQQGTVENPPAPRPLDLFALTIENGEVKVDTGDIIQRQTYDVAQVVYP
;
A
#
# COMPACT_ATOMS: atom_id res chain seq x y z
N ILE A 1 5.21 -16.63 0.61
CA ILE A 1 3.77 -16.28 0.47
C ILE A 1 3.08 -16.97 1.63
N GLY A 2 2.82 -16.25 2.73
CA GLY A 2 2.21 -16.82 3.94
C GLY A 2 0.72 -16.49 3.98
N ASP A 3 -0.10 -17.53 4.11
CA ASP A 3 -1.42 -17.69 4.74
C ASP A 3 -2.50 -16.59 4.69
N GLY A 4 -2.38 -15.58 3.83
CA GLY A 4 -3.36 -14.49 3.75
C GLY A 4 -3.22 -13.52 4.92
N GLY A 5 -3.51 -12.25 4.68
CA GLY A 5 -3.34 -11.17 5.64
C GLY A 5 -3.67 -9.83 4.97
N PHE A 6 -3.83 -8.79 5.77
CA PHE A 6 -4.28 -7.50 5.29
C PHE A 6 -3.19 -6.44 5.43
N LEU A 7 -3.14 -5.55 4.43
CA LEU A 7 -2.43 -4.28 4.47
C LEU A 7 -3.42 -3.19 4.06
N ALA A 8 -3.46 -2.10 4.82
CA ALA A 8 -4.22 -0.91 4.44
C ALA A 8 -3.29 0.06 3.70
N VAL A 9 -3.12 -0.14 2.39
CA VAL A 9 -2.22 0.66 1.55
C VAL A 9 -2.88 1.97 1.13
N TYR A 10 -2.21 3.10 1.33
CA TYR A 10 -2.73 4.40 0.96
C TYR A 10 -2.61 4.62 -0.55
N HIS A 11 -3.73 4.86 -1.23
CA HIS A 11 -3.81 5.18 -2.67
C HIS A 11 -3.31 6.59 -3.01
N ARG A 12 -2.15 6.98 -2.48
CA ARG A 12 -1.53 8.29 -2.70
C ARG A 12 -0.07 8.11 -3.07
N CYS A 13 0.30 8.60 -4.24
CA CYS A 13 1.65 8.44 -4.78
C CYS A 13 2.64 9.20 -3.90
N THR A 14 3.70 8.51 -3.50
CA THR A 14 4.76 9.06 -2.64
C THR A 14 5.74 9.96 -3.40
N HIS A 15 5.57 10.09 -4.71
CA HIS A 15 6.24 11.13 -5.51
C HIS A 15 5.68 12.52 -5.17
N LEU A 16 4.47 12.84 -5.66
CA LEU A 16 3.85 14.17 -5.54
C LEU A 16 2.36 14.12 -5.17
N GLY A 17 1.85 12.96 -4.73
CA GLY A 17 0.53 12.86 -4.12
C GLY A 17 -0.66 12.57 -5.04
N CYS A 18 -0.45 12.23 -6.31
CA CYS A 18 -1.56 11.77 -7.18
C CYS A 18 -2.21 10.49 -6.63
N THR A 19 -3.49 10.28 -6.92
CA THR A 19 -4.15 8.98 -6.67
C THR A 19 -3.47 7.87 -7.47
N VAL A 20 -3.30 6.69 -6.86
CA VAL A 20 -2.66 5.53 -7.50
C VAL A 20 -3.67 4.37 -7.59
N PRO A 21 -4.42 4.25 -8.71
CA PRO A 21 -5.39 3.16 -8.89
C PRO A 21 -4.69 1.80 -9.07
N TRP A 22 -5.44 0.74 -8.74
CA TRP A 22 -5.06 -0.64 -9.03
C TRP A 22 -5.35 -1.01 -10.48
N ASP A 23 -4.36 -1.57 -11.16
CA ASP A 23 -4.49 -2.21 -12.47
C ASP A 23 -4.51 -3.73 -12.29
N ALA A 24 -5.66 -4.34 -12.55
CA ALA A 24 -5.86 -5.78 -12.41
C ALA A 24 -5.14 -6.60 -13.49
N THR A 25 -4.82 -6.03 -14.65
CA THR A 25 -4.11 -6.74 -15.73
C THR A 25 -2.64 -6.91 -15.39
N THR A 26 -2.01 -5.87 -14.84
CA THR A 26 -0.60 -5.93 -14.42
C THR A 26 -0.41 -6.36 -12.97
N GLN A 27 -1.50 -6.38 -12.18
CA GLN A 27 -1.51 -6.62 -10.74
C GLN A 27 -0.62 -5.64 -9.97
N LYS A 28 -0.76 -4.35 -10.29
CA LYS A 28 0.04 -3.26 -9.71
C LYS A 28 -0.82 -2.05 -9.40
N PHE A 29 -0.32 -1.21 -8.49
CA PHE A 29 -0.78 0.17 -8.41
C PHE A 29 -0.02 1.01 -9.42
N VAL A 30 -0.72 1.70 -10.32
CA VAL A 30 -0.11 2.47 -11.41
C VAL A 30 -0.48 3.94 -11.30
N CYS A 31 0.51 4.80 -11.04
CA CYS A 31 0.31 6.24 -10.93
C CYS A 31 0.20 6.88 -12.33
N PRO A 32 -0.94 7.49 -12.69
CA PRO A 32 -1.14 8.04 -14.04
C PRO A 32 -0.33 9.30 -14.33
N CYS A 33 0.22 9.95 -13.30
CA CYS A 33 0.90 11.24 -13.46
C CYS A 33 2.31 11.10 -14.05
N HIS A 34 3.12 10.18 -13.51
CA HIS A 34 4.52 9.99 -13.92
C HIS A 34 4.88 8.51 -14.02
N ASN A 35 3.87 7.64 -14.13
CA ASN A 35 4.00 6.19 -14.32
C ASN A 35 4.78 5.46 -13.22
N SER A 36 4.82 5.98 -11.99
CA SER A 36 5.34 5.17 -10.87
C SER A 36 4.46 3.93 -10.69
N GLN A 37 5.08 2.78 -10.50
CA GLN A 37 4.38 1.51 -10.32
C GLN A 37 4.77 0.90 -8.98
N PHE A 38 3.79 0.30 -8.33
CA PHE A 38 3.98 -0.37 -7.06
C PHE A 38 3.37 -1.78 -7.09
N ASP A 39 3.99 -2.73 -6.42
CA ASP A 39 3.47 -4.09 -6.28
C ASP A 39 2.22 -4.14 -5.35
N GLN A 40 1.67 -5.34 -5.13
CA GLN A 40 0.54 -5.58 -4.23
C GLN A 40 0.80 -5.15 -2.77
N GLN A 41 2.05 -5.14 -2.35
CA GLN A 41 2.46 -4.71 -1.02
C GLN A 41 2.71 -3.19 -0.98
N GLY A 42 2.65 -2.48 -2.12
CA GLY A 42 2.92 -1.06 -2.26
C GLY A 42 4.41 -0.72 -2.44
N THR A 43 5.30 -1.69 -2.62
CA THR A 43 6.73 -1.49 -2.89
C THR A 43 6.91 -0.86 -4.26
N VAL A 44 7.82 0.11 -4.40
CA VAL A 44 8.12 0.73 -5.70
C VAL A 44 8.81 -0.28 -6.62
N GLU A 45 8.21 -0.52 -7.78
CA GLU A 45 8.81 -1.30 -8.87
C GLU A 45 9.26 -0.41 -10.04
N ASN A 46 8.60 0.73 -10.24
CA ASN A 46 9.00 1.71 -11.24
C ASN A 46 9.08 3.12 -10.63
N PRO A 47 10.25 3.78 -10.62
CA PRO A 47 10.39 5.18 -10.20
C PRO A 47 9.64 6.12 -11.17
N PRO A 48 9.30 7.39 -10.81
CA PRO A 48 10.03 8.29 -9.91
C PRO A 48 9.65 8.30 -8.42
N ALA A 49 8.63 7.56 -7.97
CA ALA A 49 8.32 7.49 -6.55
C ALA A 49 9.55 7.00 -5.74
N PRO A 50 9.95 7.73 -4.67
CA PRO A 50 11.22 7.44 -3.99
C PRO A 50 11.12 6.32 -2.95
N ARG A 51 9.90 5.91 -2.57
CA ARG A 51 9.63 4.97 -1.48
C ARG A 51 8.27 4.28 -1.65
N PRO A 52 8.02 3.13 -0.97
CA PRO A 52 6.74 2.43 -1.02
C PRO A 52 5.55 3.31 -0.62
N LEU A 53 4.35 2.95 -1.08
CA LEU A 53 3.09 3.55 -0.65
C LEU A 53 2.98 3.49 0.89
N ASP A 54 2.43 4.57 1.46
CA ASP A 54 2.14 4.67 2.89
C ASP A 54 1.10 3.65 3.33
N LEU A 55 1.08 3.35 4.62
CA LEU A 55 0.10 2.47 5.22
C LEU A 55 -0.79 3.23 6.20
N PHE A 56 -1.91 2.61 6.54
CA PHE A 56 -2.70 2.94 7.72
C PHE A 56 -2.65 1.79 8.71
N ALA A 57 -2.80 2.11 10.00
CA ALA A 57 -2.96 1.07 11.02
C ALA A 57 -4.28 0.34 10.78
N LEU A 58 -4.29 -0.97 11.03
CA LEU A 58 -5.47 -1.78 10.86
C LEU A 58 -5.65 -2.78 12.01
N THR A 59 -6.90 -3.05 12.37
CA THR A 59 -7.27 -4.09 13.32
C THR A 59 -8.36 -4.97 12.72
N ILE A 60 -8.39 -6.24 13.14
CA ILE A 60 -9.43 -7.19 12.73
C ILE A 60 -10.14 -7.64 14.00
N GLU A 61 -11.43 -7.33 14.08
CA GLU A 61 -12.24 -7.60 15.27
C GLU A 61 -13.61 -8.11 14.82
N ASN A 62 -14.06 -9.25 15.35
CA ASN A 62 -15.37 -9.83 15.02
C ASN A 62 -15.62 -10.02 13.51
N GLY A 63 -14.56 -10.30 12.74
CA GLY A 63 -14.62 -10.45 11.29
C GLY A 63 -14.70 -9.13 10.50
N GLU A 64 -14.64 -7.97 11.17
CA GLU A 64 -14.57 -6.67 10.54
C GLU A 64 -13.12 -6.17 10.48
N VAL A 65 -12.74 -5.62 9.32
CA VAL A 65 -11.47 -4.91 9.14
C VAL A 65 -11.70 -3.43 9.42
N LYS A 66 -11.01 -2.90 10.44
CA LYS A 66 -11.04 -1.48 10.79
C LYS A 66 -9.70 -0.85 10.40
N VAL A 67 -9.77 0.31 9.74
CA VAL A 67 -8.59 1.06 9.30
C VAL A 67 -8.59 2.42 9.99
N ASP A 68 -7.52 2.74 10.71
CA ASP A 68 -7.32 4.05 11.31
C ASP A 68 -6.68 4.99 10.29
N THR A 69 -7.46 5.98 9.83
CA THR A 69 -7.00 6.98 8.85
C THR A 69 -6.46 8.25 9.49
N GLY A 70 -6.44 8.34 10.82
CA GLY A 70 -5.91 9.48 11.56
C GLY A 70 -4.40 9.62 11.46
N ASP A 71 -3.69 8.49 11.38
CA ASP A 71 -2.23 8.44 11.33
C ASP A 71 -1.73 7.72 10.06
N ILE A 72 -0.96 8.46 9.24
CA ILE A 72 -0.30 7.90 8.05
C ILE A 72 1.05 7.30 8.47
N ILE A 73 1.23 6.02 8.21
CA ILE A 73 2.47 5.29 8.49
C ILE A 73 3.36 5.33 7.25
N GLN A 74 4.41 6.14 7.30
CA GLN A 74 5.46 6.14 6.28
C GLN A 74 6.44 4.99 6.48
N ARG A 75 6.86 4.38 5.38
CA ARG A 75 7.84 3.27 5.39
C ARG A 75 8.84 3.41 4.25
N GLN A 76 10.01 2.81 4.45
CA GLN A 76 11.07 2.74 3.44
C GLN A 76 11.10 1.40 2.71
N THR A 77 10.65 0.33 3.38
CA THR A 77 10.60 -1.02 2.84
C THR A 77 9.32 -1.73 3.29
N TYR A 78 8.96 -2.79 2.58
CA TYR A 78 8.01 -3.78 3.06
C TYR A 78 8.62 -4.58 4.23
N ASP A 79 7.83 -4.84 5.25
CA ASP A 79 8.14 -5.75 6.35
C ASP A 79 6.89 -6.59 6.67
N VAL A 80 7.06 -7.88 6.93
CA VAL A 80 5.95 -8.78 7.27
C VAL A 80 5.22 -8.36 8.55
N ALA A 81 5.90 -7.68 9.47
CA ALA A 81 5.30 -7.11 10.68
C ALA A 81 4.26 -6.01 10.39
N GLN A 82 4.21 -5.50 9.15
CA GLN A 82 3.19 -4.56 8.70
C GLN A 82 1.86 -5.27 8.36
N VAL A 83 1.89 -6.59 8.14
CA VAL A 83 0.71 -7.39 7.77
C VAL A 83 -0.04 -7.77 9.04
N VAL A 84 -1.36 -7.57 9.01
CA VAL A 84 -2.25 -7.95 10.12
C VAL A 84 -3.11 -9.13 9.68
N TYR A 85 -3.23 -10.10 10.59
CA TYR A 85 -3.91 -11.37 10.39
C TYR A 85 -5.21 -11.42 11.22
N PRO A 86 -6.25 -12.15 10.77
CA PRO A 86 -7.50 -12.33 11.51
C PRO A 86 -7.34 -13.02 12.87
#